data_AF-A0A7S2NK00-F1
#
_entry.id   AF-A0A7S2NK00-F1
#
_cell.length_a   1.000
_cell.length_b   1.000
_cell.length_c   1.000
_cell.angle_alpha   90.00
_cell.angle_beta   90.00
_cell.angle_gamma   90.00
#
_symmetry.space_group_name_H-M   'P 1'
#
loop_
_entity.id
_entity.type
_entity.pdbx_description
1 polymer ?
#
loop_
_entity_poly.entity_id
_entity_poly.type
_entity_poly.pdbx_seq_one_letter_code
_entity_poly.pdbx_strand_id
1 'polypeptide(L)'
;GECSDPKCALTRTSPGMALVRTEIAEYCVEHILGRAPGFPWTKGLTYCSLGSGCLYFDWEVLDQLVGHGVNVAQVWLVDNCYRASHNQSELALKAQAAFAGWFADTKMQIHSFTSIRALKRWVGAFPSVGRADVIMQCDAVETC
;
A
#
# COMPACT_ATOMS: atom_id res chain seq x y z
N GLY A 1 11.17 0.54 -5.74
CA GLY A 1 10.79 1.82 -5.12
C GLY A 1 11.35 2.95 -5.95
N GLU A 2 10.58 4.00 -6.13
CA GLU A 2 11.04 5.23 -6.79
C GLU A 2 11.63 6.21 -5.77
N CYS A 3 12.36 7.21 -6.23
CA CYS A 3 12.92 8.26 -5.37
C CYS A 3 12.64 9.65 -5.95
N SER A 4 12.62 10.67 -5.10
CA SER A 4 12.62 12.08 -5.53
C SER A 4 13.99 12.74 -5.43
N ASP A 5 15.02 12.01 -4.98
CA ASP A 5 16.40 12.51 -4.98
C ASP A 5 16.90 12.55 -6.43
N PRO A 6 17.27 13.70 -6.99
CA PRO A 6 17.80 13.80 -8.36
C PRO A 6 19.10 13.00 -8.57
N LYS A 7 19.78 12.57 -7.50
CA LYS A 7 20.97 11.71 -7.56
C LYS A 7 20.65 10.22 -7.51
N CYS A 8 19.40 9.84 -7.22
CA CYS A 8 19.00 8.44 -7.22
C CYS A 8 18.87 7.93 -8.66
N ALA A 9 19.39 6.73 -8.92
CA ALA A 9 19.23 6.06 -10.23
C ALA A 9 17.76 5.77 -10.57
N LEU A 10 16.87 5.75 -9.57
CA LEU A 10 15.43 5.51 -9.70
C LEU A 10 14.62 6.79 -9.47
N THR A 11 15.21 7.95 -9.82
CA THR A 11 14.57 9.23 -9.58
C THR A 11 13.46 9.51 -10.58
N ARG A 12 12.27 9.86 -10.08
CA ARG A 12 11.12 10.23 -10.92
C ARG A 12 11.24 11.64 -11.50
N THR A 13 12.17 12.46 -11.00
CA THR A 13 12.31 13.86 -11.40
C THR A 13 13.22 14.07 -12.61
N SER A 14 13.92 13.01 -13.06
CA SER A 14 14.79 13.09 -14.24
C SER A 14 14.01 13.00 -15.55
N PRO A 15 14.39 13.76 -16.59
CA PRO A 15 13.80 13.62 -17.92
C PRO A 15 13.86 12.18 -18.42
N GLY A 16 12.74 11.68 -18.94
CA GLY A 16 12.62 10.30 -19.43
C GLY A 16 12.29 9.25 -18.35
N MET A 17 12.28 9.62 -17.06
CA MET A 17 11.99 8.69 -15.95
C MET A 17 10.54 8.80 -15.43
N ALA A 18 9.66 9.43 -16.20
CA ALA A 18 8.26 9.66 -15.80
C ALA A 18 7.46 8.35 -15.64
N LEU A 19 7.87 7.28 -16.33
CA LEU A 19 7.17 5.99 -16.32
C LEU A 19 7.71 5.00 -15.28
N VAL A 20 8.86 5.27 -14.65
CA VAL A 20 9.51 4.34 -13.72
C VAL A 20 8.56 3.88 -12.62
N ARG A 21 7.72 4.77 -12.10
CA ARG A 21 6.72 4.43 -11.09
C ARG A 21 5.70 3.42 -11.61
N THR A 22 5.09 3.74 -12.76
CA THR A 22 4.05 2.93 -13.37
C THR A 22 4.60 1.56 -13.78
N GLU A 23 5.79 1.51 -14.37
CA GLU A 23 6.47 0.24 -14.70
C GLU A 23 6.78 -0.60 -13.45
N ILE A 24 7.18 0.02 -12.34
CA ILE A 24 7.36 -0.69 -11.06
C ILE A 24 6.02 -1.20 -10.51
N ALA A 25 4.95 -0.39 -10.61
CA ALA A 25 3.62 -0.79 -10.17
C ALA A 25 3.09 -1.98 -11.00
N GLU A 26 3.22 -1.90 -12.33
CA GLU A 26 2.88 -2.98 -13.27
C GLU A 26 3.66 -4.24 -12.93
N TYR A 27 4.98 -4.15 -12.75
CA TYR A 27 5.80 -5.28 -12.32
C TYR A 27 5.31 -5.90 -11.00
N CYS A 28 4.93 -5.07 -10.01
CA CYS A 28 4.38 -5.57 -8.76
C CYS A 28 3.05 -6.29 -8.96
N VAL A 29 2.16 -5.76 -9.81
CA VAL A 29 0.86 -6.37 -10.14
C VAL A 29 1.05 -7.70 -10.84
N GLU A 30 1.88 -7.75 -11.89
CA GLU A 30 2.22 -8.97 -12.62
C GLU A 30 2.79 -10.04 -11.69
N HIS A 31 3.66 -9.63 -10.77
CA HIS A 31 4.27 -10.55 -9.81
C HIS A 31 3.26 -11.08 -8.78
N ILE A 32 2.33 -10.24 -8.30
CA ILE A 32 1.23 -10.67 -7.42
C ILE A 32 0.34 -11.68 -8.14
N LEU A 33 -0.11 -11.36 -9.36
CA LEU A 33 -0.97 -12.21 -10.18
C LEU A 33 -0.26 -13.53 -10.55
N GLY A 34 1.02 -13.46 -10.91
CA GLY A 34 1.82 -14.60 -11.36
C GLY A 34 2.26 -15.55 -10.25
N ARG A 35 2.44 -15.07 -9.01
CA ARG A 35 2.86 -15.92 -7.88
C ARG A 35 1.76 -16.83 -7.35
N ALA A 36 0.51 -16.63 -7.75
CA ALA A 36 -0.60 -17.40 -7.20
C ALA A 36 -1.57 -17.93 -8.27
N PRO A 37 -1.12 -18.82 -9.18
CA PRO A 37 -1.97 -19.44 -10.21
C PRO A 37 -3.14 -20.28 -9.66
N GLY A 38 -3.26 -20.42 -8.33
CA GLY A 38 -4.40 -21.05 -7.66
C GLY A 38 -5.02 -20.20 -6.54
N PHE A 39 -4.63 -18.92 -6.38
CA PHE A 39 -5.32 -18.06 -5.43
C PHE A 39 -6.70 -17.73 -5.98
N PRO A 40 -7.77 -18.02 -5.25
CA PRO A 40 -9.10 -17.64 -5.69
C PRO A 40 -9.23 -16.14 -5.48
N TRP A 41 -8.89 -15.35 -6.50
CA TRP A 41 -8.95 -13.89 -6.49
C TRP A 41 -10.33 -13.33 -6.11
N THR A 42 -11.36 -14.17 -6.12
CA THR A 42 -12.72 -13.88 -5.64
C THR A 42 -12.90 -13.96 -4.12
N LYS A 43 -12.05 -14.70 -3.39
CA LYS A 43 -12.18 -14.89 -1.92
C LYS A 43 -11.78 -13.67 -1.09
N GLY A 44 -11.17 -12.66 -1.71
CA GLY A 44 -10.71 -11.47 -1.01
C GLY A 44 -9.23 -11.54 -0.70
N LEU A 45 -8.44 -10.64 -1.30
CA LEU A 45 -7.03 -10.42 -1.00
C LEU A 45 -6.89 -9.48 0.20
N THR A 46 -5.99 -9.81 1.12
CA THR A 46 -5.51 -8.91 2.16
C THR A 46 -4.15 -8.34 1.77
N TYR A 47 -4.12 -7.06 1.43
CA TYR A 47 -2.90 -6.33 1.07
C TYR A 47 -2.39 -5.55 2.29
N CYS A 48 -1.11 -5.70 2.64
CA CYS A 48 -0.49 -4.97 3.73
C CYS A 48 0.65 -4.12 3.21
N SER A 49 0.59 -2.80 3.43
CA SER A 49 1.66 -1.87 3.10
C SER A 49 2.41 -1.41 4.34
N LEU A 50 3.73 -1.46 4.29
CA LEU A 50 4.65 -0.98 5.31
C LEU A 50 5.35 0.27 4.77
N GLY A 51 5.39 1.37 5.54
CA GLY A 51 6.00 2.65 5.11
C GLY A 51 5.12 3.43 4.12
N SER A 52 3.81 3.36 4.29
CA SER A 52 2.80 3.78 3.32
C SER A 52 2.40 5.26 3.41
N GLY A 53 3.20 6.16 4.01
CA GLY A 53 2.77 7.50 4.40
C GLY A 53 2.03 8.35 3.35
N CYS A 54 2.45 8.30 2.08
CA CYS A 54 1.86 9.09 0.99
C CYS A 54 0.86 8.34 0.08
N LEU A 55 0.74 7.01 0.23
CA LEU A 55 -0.26 6.12 -0.38
C LEU A 55 -0.46 6.12 -1.91
N TYR A 56 0.22 6.97 -2.67
CA TYR A 56 0.00 7.06 -4.12
C TYR A 56 0.42 5.78 -4.85
N PHE A 57 1.58 5.21 -4.51
CA PHE A 57 2.03 3.95 -5.10
C PHE A 57 1.12 2.78 -4.72
N ASP A 58 0.69 2.71 -3.46
CA ASP A 58 -0.28 1.70 -3.01
C ASP A 58 -1.61 1.83 -3.78
N TRP A 59 -2.07 3.06 -4.01
CA TRP A 59 -3.27 3.31 -4.81
C TRP A 59 -3.10 2.78 -6.24
N GLU A 60 -1.98 3.07 -6.90
CA GLU A 60 -1.72 2.64 -8.28
C GLU A 60 -1.69 1.10 -8.39
N VAL A 61 -1.03 0.41 -7.46
CA VAL A 61 -1.01 -1.06 -7.42
C VAL A 61 -2.41 -1.64 -7.17
N LEU A 62 -3.15 -1.10 -6.20
CA LEU A 62 -4.47 -1.60 -5.84
C LEU A 62 -5.53 -1.34 -6.92
N ASP A 63 -5.49 -0.16 -7.55
CA ASP A 63 -6.36 0.19 -8.66
C ASP A 63 -6.16 -0.77 -9.84
N GLN A 64 -4.89 -1.05 -10.19
CA GLN A 64 -4.58 -2.04 -11.22
C GLN A 64 -5.03 -3.46 -10.84
N LEU A 65 -4.83 -3.91 -9.58
CA LEU A 65 -5.32 -5.22 -9.13
C LEU A 65 -6.85 -5.33 -9.26
N VAL A 66 -7.58 -4.30 -8.83
CA VAL A 66 -9.04 -4.22 -8.98
C VAL A 66 -9.44 -4.24 -10.46
N GLY A 67 -8.72 -3.52 -11.32
CA GLY A 67 -8.89 -3.55 -12.77
C GLY A 67 -8.69 -4.93 -13.40
N HIS A 68 -7.84 -5.77 -12.81
CA HIS A 68 -7.65 -7.18 -13.19
C HIS A 68 -8.70 -8.13 -12.57
N GLY A 69 -9.73 -7.61 -11.91
CA GLY A 69 -10.80 -8.39 -11.31
C GLY A 69 -10.44 -9.03 -9.97
N VAL A 70 -9.34 -8.60 -9.33
CA VAL A 70 -8.99 -9.05 -7.99
C VAL A 70 -9.93 -8.41 -6.98
N ASN A 71 -10.63 -9.23 -6.19
CA ASN A 71 -11.37 -8.74 -5.04
C ASN A 71 -10.38 -8.45 -3.92
N VAL A 72 -10.04 -7.17 -3.70
CA VAL A 72 -9.27 -6.76 -2.52
C VAL A 72 -10.23 -6.53 -1.36
N ALA A 73 -10.22 -7.44 -0.38
CA ALA A 73 -11.12 -7.37 0.77
C ALA A 73 -10.60 -6.43 1.85
N GLN A 74 -9.28 -6.42 2.08
CA GLN A 74 -8.69 -5.64 3.16
C GLN A 74 -7.36 -5.00 2.73
N VAL A 75 -7.12 -3.80 3.24
CA VAL A 75 -5.87 -3.07 3.12
C VAL A 75 -5.38 -2.68 4.52
N TRP A 76 -4.18 -3.12 4.88
CA TRP A 76 -3.54 -2.82 6.15
C TRP A 76 -2.37 -1.86 5.93
N LEU A 77 -2.56 -0.60 6.30
CA LEU A 77 -1.56 0.47 6.16
C LEU A 77 -0.77 0.59 7.46
N VAL A 78 0.55 0.47 7.40
CA VAL A 78 1.41 0.53 8.58
C VAL A 78 2.48 1.60 8.40
N ASP A 79 2.36 2.69 9.14
CA ASP A 79 3.32 3.79 9.11
C ASP A 79 3.34 4.56 10.44
N ASN A 80 4.51 5.03 10.85
CA ASN A 80 4.67 5.85 12.05
C ASN A 80 4.06 7.27 11.87
N CYS A 81 3.93 7.74 10.63
CA CYS A 81 3.45 9.09 10.30
C CYS A 81 1.96 9.26 10.62
N TYR A 82 1.23 8.16 10.83
CA TYR A 82 -0.16 8.15 11.28
C TYR A 82 -0.33 8.50 12.77
N ARG A 83 0.76 8.82 13.49
CA ARG A 83 0.69 9.27 14.87
C ARG A 83 0.26 10.74 14.94
N ALA A 84 -0.79 11.02 15.71
CA ALA A 84 -1.46 12.33 15.81
C ALA A 84 -0.62 13.52 16.31
N SER A 85 0.67 13.35 16.63
CA SER A 85 1.50 14.35 17.32
C SER A 85 2.55 15.06 16.45
N HIS A 86 2.55 14.86 15.13
CA HIS A 86 3.55 15.46 14.24
C HIS A 86 2.86 16.28 13.14
N ASN A 87 3.47 17.37 12.66
CA ASN A 87 2.96 18.11 11.48
C ASN A 87 2.79 17.22 10.24
N GLN A 88 3.53 16.10 10.15
CA GLN A 88 3.35 15.06 9.13
C GLN A 88 2.00 14.32 9.23
N SER A 89 1.29 14.40 10.36
CA SER A 89 -0.01 13.76 10.53
C SER A 89 -1.07 14.38 9.63
N GLU A 90 -1.01 15.68 9.33
CA GLU A 90 -2.03 16.30 8.47
C GLU A 90 -1.95 15.80 7.03
N LEU A 91 -0.74 15.69 6.46
CA LEU A 91 -0.54 15.15 5.12
C LEU A 91 -0.90 13.67 5.06
N ALA A 92 -0.50 12.89 6.06
CA ALA A 92 -0.83 11.47 6.13
C ALA A 92 -2.34 11.24 6.29
N LEU A 93 -3.04 12.08 7.06
CA LEU A 93 -4.49 12.04 7.19
C LEU A 93 -5.19 12.41 5.88
N LYS A 94 -4.71 13.44 5.17
CA LYS A 94 -5.23 13.81 3.83
C LYS A 94 -5.01 12.69 2.83
N ALA A 95 -3.83 12.07 2.83
CA ALA A 95 -3.51 10.93 1.99
C ALA A 95 -4.45 9.75 2.30
N GLN A 96 -4.67 9.42 3.59
CA GLN A 96 -5.60 8.37 4.00
C GLN A 96 -7.04 8.66 3.57
N ALA A 97 -7.50 9.91 3.72
CA ALA A 97 -8.84 10.30 3.32
C ALA A 97 -9.03 10.23 1.80
N ALA A 98 -8.05 10.71 1.02
CA ALA A 98 -8.07 10.60 -0.43
C ALA A 98 -8.04 9.14 -0.89
N PHE A 99 -7.15 8.34 -0.28
CA PHE A 99 -7.01 6.92 -0.54
C PHE A 99 -8.30 6.15 -0.25
N ALA A 100 -8.93 6.38 0.90
CA ALA A 100 -10.22 5.78 1.21
C ALA A 100 -11.33 6.27 0.27
N GLY A 101 -11.29 7.54 -0.14
CA GLY A 101 -12.22 8.12 -1.10
C GLY A 101 -12.17 7.45 -2.48
N TRP A 102 -10.97 7.13 -2.99
CA TRP A 102 -10.82 6.43 -4.26
C TRP A 102 -11.45 5.03 -4.27
N PHE A 103 -11.52 4.37 -3.11
CA PHE A 103 -12.09 3.03 -2.98
C PHE A 103 -13.47 3.02 -2.30
N ALA A 104 -14.14 4.18 -2.16
CA ALA A 104 -15.38 4.32 -1.40
C ALA A 104 -16.54 3.46 -1.95
N ASP A 105 -16.59 3.25 -3.27
CA ASP A 105 -17.61 2.43 -3.94
C ASP A 105 -17.28 0.92 -3.93
N THR A 106 -16.15 0.55 -3.31
CA THR A 106 -15.74 -0.85 -3.16
C THR A 106 -16.17 -1.42 -1.80
N LYS A 107 -16.00 -2.74 -1.61
CA LYS A 107 -16.18 -3.39 -0.31
C LYS A 107 -14.89 -3.48 0.51
N MET A 108 -13.85 -2.77 0.08
CA MET A 108 -12.51 -2.83 0.67
C MET A 108 -12.51 -2.22 2.08
N GLN A 109 -11.99 -2.96 3.06
CA GLN A 109 -11.81 -2.47 4.42
C GLN A 109 -10.38 -1.95 4.60
N ILE A 110 -10.24 -0.66 4.90
CA ILE A 110 -8.94 -0.02 5.08
C ILE A 110 -8.67 0.16 6.58
N HIS A 111 -7.55 -0.39 7.04
CA HIS A 111 -7.12 -0.33 8.43
C HIS A 111 -5.73 0.29 8.53
N SER A 112 -5.60 1.34 9.34
CA SER A 112 -4.33 2.03 9.54
C SER A 112 -3.74 1.76 10.92
N PHE A 113 -2.45 1.50 10.97
CA PHE A 113 -1.70 1.19 12.18
C PHE A 113 -0.45 2.05 12.28
N THR A 114 -0.16 2.55 13.48
CA THR A 114 1.03 3.37 13.74
C THR A 114 2.33 2.56 13.83
N SER A 115 2.23 1.22 13.86
CA SER A 115 3.39 0.32 13.94
C SER A 115 2.99 -1.13 13.67
N ILE A 116 3.97 -1.94 13.28
CA ILE A 116 3.80 -3.41 13.17
C ILE A 116 3.36 -4.02 14.52
N ARG A 117 3.81 -3.47 15.66
CA ARG A 117 3.37 -3.93 16.99
C ARG A 117 1.88 -3.65 17.22
N ALA A 118 1.34 -2.54 16.71
CA ALA A 118 -0.10 -2.28 16.77
C ALA A 118 -0.88 -3.25 15.90
N LEU A 119 -0.44 -3.48 14.65
CA LEU A 119 -1.01 -4.49 13.76
C LEU A 119 -1.03 -5.89 14.40
N LYS A 120 0.10 -6.35 14.94
CA LYS A 120 0.21 -7.67 15.59
C LYS A 120 -0.78 -7.83 16.76
N ARG A 121 -0.95 -6.79 17.58
CA ARG A 121 -1.93 -6.80 18.69
C ARG A 121 -3.36 -6.89 18.15
N TRP A 122 -3.66 -6.15 17.09
CA TRP A 122 -4.98 -6.17 16.47
C TRP A 122 -5.30 -7.53 15.84
N VAL A 123 -4.41 -8.10 15.02
CA VAL A 123 -4.60 -9.44 14.44
C VAL A 123 -4.74 -10.51 15.53
N GLY A 124 -3.97 -10.41 16.61
CA GLY A 124 -4.09 -11.31 17.76
C GLY A 124 -5.44 -11.19 18.49
N ALA A 125 -6.03 -10.00 18.54
CA ALA A 125 -7.35 -9.76 19.13
C ALA A 125 -8.51 -10.18 18.20
N PHE A 126 -8.28 -10.21 16.89
CA PHE A 126 -9.27 -10.55 15.87
C PHE A 126 -8.78 -11.66 14.93
N PRO A 127 -8.70 -12.92 15.40
CA PRO A 127 -8.14 -14.02 14.61
C PRO A 127 -8.89 -14.30 13.30
N SER A 128 -10.17 -13.92 13.24
CA SER A 128 -11.03 -14.06 12.06
C SER A 128 -10.67 -13.11 10.92
N VAL A 129 -9.87 -12.07 11.18
CA VAL A 129 -9.43 -11.10 10.16
C VAL A 129 -8.35 -11.73 9.26
N GLY A 130 -7.71 -12.82 9.70
CA GLY A 130 -6.82 -13.62 8.86
C GLY A 130 -5.39 -13.09 8.81
N ARG A 131 -4.75 -13.24 7.64
CA ARG A 131 -3.34 -12.93 7.39
C ARG A 131 -3.21 -12.05 6.16
N ALA A 132 -2.14 -11.28 6.06
CA ALA A 132 -1.78 -10.62 4.82
C ALA A 132 -1.39 -11.68 3.77
N ASP A 133 -1.96 -11.56 2.57
CA ASP A 133 -1.59 -12.37 1.40
C ASP A 133 -0.45 -11.71 0.63
N VAL A 134 -0.43 -10.37 0.62
CA VAL A 134 0.64 -9.56 0.05
C VAL A 134 1.17 -8.62 1.13
N ILE A 135 2.49 -8.56 1.25
CA ILE A 135 3.19 -7.53 2.02
C ILE A 135 3.99 -6.69 1.04
N MET A 136 3.61 -5.43 0.92
CA MET A 136 4.34 -4.41 0.18
C MET A 136 5.16 -3.58 1.15
N GLN A 137 6.43 -3.39 0.82
CA GLN A 137 7.28 -2.45 1.54
C GLN A 137 7.46 -1.21 0.66
N CYS A 138 6.68 -0.17 0.97
CA CYS A 138 6.76 1.14 0.35
C CYS A 138 7.67 2.00 1.23
N ASP A 139 8.60 2.76 0.63
CA ASP A 139 9.50 3.64 1.38
C ASP A 139 10.28 2.96 2.53
N ALA A 140 11.20 2.06 2.16
CA ALA A 140 12.25 1.56 3.04
C ALA A 140 13.38 2.58 3.27
N VAL A 141 13.10 3.89 3.20
CA VAL A 141 14.10 4.89 3.57
C VAL A 141 13.96 5.09 5.06
N GLU A 142 14.96 4.60 5.79
CA GLU A 142 15.19 4.90 7.20
C GLU A 142 15.01 6.41 7.44
N THR A 143 13.83 6.82 7.88
CA THR A 143 13.60 8.10 8.52
C THR A 143 13.37 7.78 9.99
N CYS A 144 14.45 7.33 10.63
CA CYS A 144 14.67 7.44 12.06
C CYS A 144 15.76 8.48 12.29
#